data_AF-A0A2N5RGA9-F1
#
_entry.id   AF-A0A2N5RGA9-F1
#
_cell.length_a   1.000
_cell.length_b   1.000
_cell.length_c   1.000
_cell.angle_alpha   90.00
_cell.angle_beta   90.00
_cell.angle_gamma   90.00
#
_symmetry.space_group_name_H-M   'P 1'
#
loop_
_entity.id
_entity.type
_entity.pdbx_description
1 polymer ?
#
loop_
_entity_poly.entity_id
_entity_poly.type
_entity_poly.pdbx_seq_one_letter_code
_entity_poly.pdbx_strand_id
1 'polypeptide(L)'
;MKTLWLILILSFTVSLAETFTLDATLLNFDEILQVLMEHSRIFETTPPSTGTVGSLRYLEYNNHVLANVENLYILDNNKLPDPGVPLETLKLFGVDYVQSDGTIRMITCRVNSIEEIGRTIVVNYEGERNFDIEQTEDSMKIVAKDWLVFRGKPAAPGDVLFEKGEAVVEKTAESDGQFRVLLKFKQATGYVVKPLGERIDPFEKDTVFLVGYGDGRVIVRSFSKDLNGLDLPAYSNSLKIAKKIADEMGYRIEICPIYDIPVGVTGVVVLLRDEKDMSKLLDVIERLMKE
;
A
#
# COMPACT_ATOMS: atom_id res chain seq x y z
N MET A 1 6.87 49.13 -26.52
CA MET A 1 7.78 48.51 -25.53
C MET A 1 6.89 48.00 -24.39
N LYS A 2 6.28 46.81 -24.48
CA LYS A 2 6.79 45.44 -24.23
C LYS A 2 7.53 45.27 -22.89
N THR A 3 6.82 44.69 -21.92
CA THR A 3 7.23 43.76 -20.83
C THR A 3 5.98 43.56 -19.96
N LEU A 4 5.02 42.68 -20.30
CA LEU A 4 5.01 41.21 -20.16
C LEU A 4 5.66 40.72 -18.86
N TRP A 5 4.85 40.50 -17.82
CA TRP A 5 5.19 39.68 -16.67
C TRP A 5 4.49 38.32 -16.81
N LEU A 6 5.31 37.28 -16.82
CA LEU A 6 4.97 35.86 -16.89
C LEU A 6 3.95 35.50 -15.80
N ILE A 7 2.78 35.02 -16.22
CA ILE A 7 1.96 34.14 -15.39
C ILE A 7 2.54 32.74 -15.58
N LEU A 8 3.17 32.23 -14.52
CA LEU A 8 3.70 30.88 -14.45
C LEU A 8 2.51 29.91 -14.54
N ILE A 9 2.38 29.26 -15.69
CA ILE A 9 1.48 28.13 -15.92
C ILE A 9 2.04 26.98 -15.08
N LEU A 10 1.47 26.74 -13.90
CA LEU A 10 1.56 25.44 -13.25
C LEU A 10 0.67 24.49 -14.05
N SER A 11 1.28 23.85 -15.05
CA SER A 11 0.75 22.65 -15.67
C SER A 11 0.68 21.56 -14.62
N PHE A 12 -0.45 21.49 -13.90
CA PHE A 12 -0.94 20.23 -13.38
C PHE A 12 -1.17 19.34 -14.60
N THR A 13 -0.22 18.46 -14.90
CA THR A 13 -0.51 17.25 -15.65
C THR A 13 -1.36 16.37 -14.73
N VAL A 14 -2.65 16.69 -14.65
CA VAL A 14 -3.65 15.65 -14.40
C VAL A 14 -3.47 14.72 -15.58
N SER A 15 -2.78 13.60 -15.37
CA SER A 15 -3.03 12.43 -16.18
C SER A 15 -4.51 12.14 -15.96
N LEU A 16 -5.36 12.67 -16.86
CA LEU A 16 -6.62 12.01 -17.13
C LEU A 16 -6.19 10.64 -17.62
N ALA A 17 -6.38 9.63 -16.77
CA ALA A 17 -6.43 8.27 -17.24
C ALA A 17 -7.35 8.28 -18.45
N GLU A 18 -6.83 7.89 -19.62
CA GLU A 18 -7.63 7.76 -20.82
C GLU A 18 -8.67 6.68 -20.52
N THR A 19 -9.85 7.11 -20.08
CA THR A 19 -10.96 6.20 -19.86
C THR A 19 -11.28 5.60 -21.22
N PHE A 20 -10.94 4.33 -21.42
CA PHE A 20 -11.27 3.63 -22.65
C PHE A 20 -12.78 3.38 -22.67
N THR A 21 -13.50 4.23 -23.38
CA THR A 21 -14.95 4.18 -23.51
C THR A 21 -15.32 3.44 -24.79
N LEU A 22 -15.95 2.28 -24.65
CA LEU A 22 -16.52 1.51 -25.78
C LEU A 22 -18.04 1.74 -25.84
N ASP A 23 -18.54 1.96 -27.06
CA ASP A 23 -19.97 2.22 -27.35
C ASP A 23 -20.77 0.96 -27.74
N ALA A 24 -20.20 -0.25 -27.59
CA ALA A 24 -20.74 -1.46 -28.21
C ALA A 24 -20.94 -2.64 -27.25
N THR A 25 -22.11 -3.29 -27.33
CA THR A 25 -22.38 -4.57 -26.65
C THR A 25 -21.67 -5.77 -27.30
N LEU A 26 -21.24 -5.61 -28.55
CA LEU A 26 -20.46 -6.57 -29.33
C LEU A 26 -19.17 -5.92 -29.79
N LEU A 27 -18.05 -6.60 -29.56
CA LEU A 27 -16.72 -6.14 -29.94
C LEU A 27 -16.21 -6.89 -31.17
N ASN A 28 -15.51 -6.20 -32.05
CA ASN A 28 -14.77 -6.83 -33.14
C ASN A 28 -13.37 -7.27 -32.69
N PHE A 29 -12.70 -8.06 -33.53
CA PHE A 29 -11.37 -8.61 -33.20
C PHE A 29 -10.32 -7.54 -32.85
N ASP A 30 -10.30 -6.42 -33.58
CA ASP A 30 -9.31 -5.37 -33.40
C ASP A 30 -9.56 -4.56 -32.11
N GLU A 31 -10.83 -4.32 -31.77
CA GLU A 31 -11.23 -3.70 -30.50
C GLU A 31 -10.83 -4.56 -29.30
N ILE A 32 -11.03 -5.88 -29.38
CA ILE A 32 -10.62 -6.81 -28.32
C ILE A 32 -9.10 -6.79 -28.19
N LEU A 33 -8.37 -6.89 -29.30
CA LEU A 33 -6.91 -6.86 -29.26
C LEU A 33 -6.41 -5.56 -28.61
N GLN A 34 -7.01 -4.42 -28.93
CA GLN A 34 -6.66 -3.14 -28.32
C GLN A 34 -6.91 -3.12 -26.82
N VAL A 35 -8.07 -3.61 -26.37
CA VAL A 35 -8.42 -3.75 -24.95
C VAL A 35 -7.42 -4.64 -24.21
N LEU A 36 -7.06 -5.80 -24.79
CA LEU A 36 -6.15 -6.75 -24.16
C LEU A 36 -4.71 -6.23 -24.11
N MET A 37 -4.26 -5.52 -25.16
CA MET A 37 -2.97 -4.84 -25.17
C MET A 37 -2.90 -3.80 -24.05
N GLU A 38 -3.93 -2.97 -23.92
CA GLU A 38 -3.98 -1.93 -22.89
C GLU A 38 -4.06 -2.51 -21.48
N HIS A 39 -4.90 -3.53 -21.27
CA HIS A 39 -4.94 -4.27 -20.01
C HIS A 39 -3.57 -4.85 -19.66
N SER A 40 -2.87 -5.47 -20.63
CA SER A 40 -1.54 -6.04 -20.38
C SER A 40 -0.50 -4.98 -19.98
N ARG A 41 -0.60 -3.78 -20.56
CA ARG A 41 0.25 -2.63 -20.25
C ARG A 41 0.00 -2.11 -18.83
N ILE A 42 -1.26 -1.93 -18.45
CA ILE A 42 -1.67 -1.38 -17.16
C ILE A 42 -1.27 -2.30 -16.01
N PHE A 43 -1.55 -3.60 -16.15
CA PHE A 43 -1.28 -4.59 -15.11
C PHE A 43 0.11 -5.22 -15.22
N GLU A 44 0.98 -4.71 -16.11
CA GLU A 44 2.33 -5.22 -16.36
C GLU A 44 2.38 -6.75 -16.58
N THR A 45 1.40 -7.28 -17.30
CA THR A 45 1.29 -8.71 -17.64
C THR A 45 1.81 -9.00 -19.04
N THR A 46 1.94 -10.29 -19.38
CA THR A 46 2.38 -10.69 -20.72
C THR A 46 1.36 -10.24 -21.76
N PRO A 47 1.76 -9.54 -22.85
CA PRO A 47 0.82 -9.07 -23.86
C PRO A 47 0.18 -10.22 -24.64
N PRO A 48 -1.00 -10.00 -25.27
CA PRO A 48 -1.65 -11.00 -26.10
C PRO A 48 -0.74 -11.44 -27.25
N SER A 49 -0.64 -12.76 -27.43
CA SER A 49 0.01 -13.35 -28.60
C SER A 49 -0.98 -13.37 -29.76
N THR A 50 -0.51 -13.09 -30.99
CA THR A 50 -1.37 -13.04 -32.17
C THR A 50 -0.76 -13.81 -33.34
N GLY A 51 -1.60 -14.28 -34.25
CA GLY A 51 -1.13 -14.91 -35.47
C GLY A 51 -2.21 -15.09 -36.53
N THR A 52 -1.79 -15.56 -37.69
CA THR A 52 -2.66 -15.77 -38.85
C THR A 52 -2.36 -17.12 -39.50
N VAL A 53 -3.41 -17.88 -39.81
CA VAL A 53 -3.33 -19.15 -40.56
C VAL A 53 -4.33 -19.09 -41.71
N GLY A 54 -3.85 -18.87 -42.94
CA GLY A 54 -4.73 -18.62 -44.08
C GLY A 54 -5.53 -17.33 -43.90
N SER A 55 -6.87 -17.43 -43.89
CA SER A 55 -7.77 -16.31 -43.58
C SER A 55 -8.15 -16.21 -42.10
N LEU A 56 -7.72 -17.16 -41.26
CA LEU A 56 -8.00 -17.17 -39.83
C LEU A 56 -7.02 -16.27 -39.09
N ARG A 57 -7.55 -15.32 -38.33
CA ARG A 57 -6.80 -14.52 -37.34
C ARG A 57 -7.06 -15.11 -35.96
N TYR A 58 -6.05 -15.15 -35.10
CA TYR A 58 -6.24 -15.54 -33.71
C TYR A 58 -5.43 -14.66 -32.75
N LEU A 59 -5.94 -14.58 -31.52
CA LEU A 59 -5.22 -14.05 -30.38
C LEU A 59 -5.30 -15.03 -29.21
N GLU A 60 -4.27 -15.04 -28.39
CA GLU A 60 -4.18 -15.81 -27.15
C GLU A 60 -3.84 -14.86 -25.99
N TYR A 61 -4.62 -14.91 -24.92
CA TYR A 61 -4.41 -14.11 -23.72
C TYR A 61 -5.00 -14.82 -22.49
N ASN A 62 -4.29 -14.81 -21.36
CA ASN A 62 -4.74 -15.44 -20.12
C ASN A 62 -5.27 -16.89 -20.28
N ASN A 63 -4.60 -17.69 -21.12
CA ASN A 63 -4.95 -19.09 -21.46
C ASN A 63 -6.25 -19.27 -22.27
N HIS A 64 -6.78 -18.20 -22.86
CA HIS A 64 -7.94 -18.22 -23.74
C HIS A 64 -7.54 -17.88 -25.17
N VAL A 65 -8.12 -18.60 -26.15
CA VAL A 65 -7.85 -18.38 -27.58
C VAL A 65 -9.11 -17.91 -28.28
N LEU A 66 -9.05 -16.72 -28.86
CA LEU A 66 -10.08 -16.17 -29.73
C LEU A 66 -9.60 -16.23 -31.18
N ALA A 67 -10.37 -16.92 -32.02
CA ALA A 67 -10.17 -16.95 -33.46
C ALA A 67 -11.30 -16.21 -34.18
N ASN A 68 -10.95 -15.56 -35.28
CA ASN A 68 -11.88 -14.90 -36.19
C ASN A 68 -11.59 -15.36 -37.63
N VAL A 69 -12.65 -15.77 -38.33
CA VAL A 69 -12.65 -16.06 -39.78
C VAL A 69 -13.87 -15.37 -40.37
N GLU A 70 -13.65 -14.33 -41.18
CA GLU A 70 -14.74 -13.48 -41.68
C GLU A 70 -15.61 -12.95 -40.51
N ASN A 71 -16.90 -13.30 -40.45
CA ASN A 71 -17.81 -12.90 -39.36
C ASN A 71 -17.93 -13.96 -38.25
N LEU A 72 -17.23 -15.09 -38.37
CA LEU A 72 -17.29 -16.17 -37.40
C LEU A 72 -16.25 -15.95 -36.30
N TYR A 73 -16.73 -15.86 -35.06
CA TYR A 73 -15.89 -15.83 -33.86
C TYR A 73 -15.94 -17.17 -33.12
N ILE A 74 -14.77 -17.66 -32.70
CA ILE A 74 -14.62 -18.90 -31.96
C ILE A 74 -13.74 -18.62 -30.74
N LEU A 75 -14.26 -18.90 -29.54
CA LEU A 75 -13.54 -18.79 -28.27
C LEU A 75 -13.41 -20.17 -27.64
N ASP A 76 -12.19 -20.64 -27.42
CA ASP A 76 -11.90 -21.95 -26.81
C ASP A 76 -12.71 -23.11 -27.43
N ASN A 77 -12.79 -23.12 -28.75
CA ASN A 77 -13.58 -24.07 -29.57
C ASN A 77 -15.10 -23.91 -29.49
N ASN A 78 -15.62 -22.89 -28.81
CA ASN A 78 -17.03 -22.55 -28.79
C ASN A 78 -17.33 -21.43 -29.78
N LYS A 79 -18.29 -21.65 -30.67
CA LYS A 79 -18.78 -20.62 -31.57
C LYS A 79 -19.51 -19.54 -30.77
N LEU A 80 -19.13 -18.28 -30.99
CA LEU A 80 -19.79 -17.11 -30.42
C LEU A 80 -20.93 -16.59 -31.32
N PRO A 81 -21.82 -15.73 -30.80
CA PRO A 81 -22.84 -15.04 -31.60
C PRO A 81 -22.24 -14.25 -32.78
N ASP A 82 -23.00 -14.12 -33.86
CA ASP A 82 -22.68 -13.31 -35.05
C ASP A 82 -23.41 -11.95 -34.91
N PRO A 83 -22.78 -10.78 -35.20
CA PRO A 83 -21.50 -10.56 -35.87
C PRO A 83 -20.31 -10.13 -34.98
N GLY A 84 -20.33 -10.38 -33.68
CA GLY A 84 -19.25 -9.92 -32.81
C GLY A 84 -19.12 -10.68 -31.50
N VAL A 85 -18.07 -10.37 -30.76
CA VAL A 85 -17.80 -10.99 -29.47
C VAL A 85 -18.59 -10.28 -28.38
N PRO A 86 -19.42 -11.01 -27.61
CA PRO A 86 -20.13 -10.43 -26.47
C PRO A 86 -19.15 -9.81 -25.47
N LEU A 87 -19.45 -8.60 -24.99
CA LEU A 87 -18.60 -7.87 -24.04
C LEU A 87 -18.21 -8.70 -22.81
N GLU A 88 -19.14 -9.51 -22.30
CA GLU A 88 -18.93 -10.41 -21.15
C GLU A 88 -17.76 -11.38 -21.31
N THR A 89 -17.33 -11.63 -22.55
CA THR A 89 -16.13 -12.41 -22.89
C THR A 89 -14.85 -11.77 -22.32
N LEU A 90 -14.81 -10.45 -22.16
CA LEU A 90 -13.66 -9.76 -21.56
C LEU A 90 -13.33 -10.26 -20.14
N LYS A 91 -14.34 -10.70 -19.38
CA LYS A 91 -14.11 -11.28 -18.04
C LYS A 91 -13.36 -12.60 -18.09
N LEU A 92 -13.52 -13.39 -19.16
CA LEU A 92 -12.76 -14.63 -19.36
C LEU A 92 -11.28 -14.32 -19.58
N PHE A 93 -11.00 -13.26 -20.32
CA PHE A 93 -9.65 -12.71 -20.46
C PHE A 93 -9.13 -12.01 -19.19
N GLY A 94 -9.88 -12.03 -18.09
CA GLY A 94 -9.48 -11.40 -16.83
C GLY A 94 -9.52 -9.88 -16.88
N VAL A 95 -10.28 -9.27 -17.79
CA VAL A 95 -10.46 -7.81 -17.86
C VAL A 95 -11.72 -7.43 -17.09
N ASP A 96 -11.54 -6.67 -16.01
CA ASP A 96 -12.64 -6.12 -15.23
C ASP A 96 -13.18 -4.85 -15.88
N TYR A 97 -14.50 -4.70 -15.93
CA TYR A 97 -15.15 -3.53 -16.51
C TYR A 97 -16.48 -3.23 -15.82
N VAL A 98 -16.93 -1.99 -15.96
CA VAL A 98 -18.26 -1.51 -15.56
C VAL A 98 -18.99 -0.94 -16.76
N GLN A 99 -20.31 -1.07 -16.77
CA GLN A 99 -21.17 -0.47 -17.78
C GLN A 99 -22.04 0.58 -17.10
N SER A 100 -21.90 1.85 -17.49
CA SER A 100 -22.71 2.97 -17.00
C SER A 100 -23.10 3.85 -18.16
N ASP A 101 -24.37 4.24 -18.23
CA ASP A 101 -24.90 5.20 -19.22
C ASP A 101 -24.60 4.81 -20.69
N GLY A 102 -24.64 3.50 -20.99
CA GLY A 102 -24.34 2.97 -22.32
C GLY A 102 -22.85 2.93 -22.67
N THR A 103 -21.98 3.43 -21.79
CA THR A 103 -20.53 3.41 -21.96
C THR A 103 -19.91 2.28 -21.14
N ILE A 104 -18.98 1.56 -21.73
CA ILE A 104 -18.17 0.56 -21.03
C ILE A 104 -16.89 1.22 -20.57
N ARG A 105 -16.52 1.03 -19.30
CA ARG A 105 -15.25 1.50 -18.76
C ARG A 105 -14.47 0.33 -18.20
N MET A 106 -13.24 0.16 -18.65
CA MET A 106 -12.32 -0.81 -18.07
C MET A 106 -11.87 -0.34 -16.70
N ILE A 107 -11.74 -1.28 -15.77
CA ILE A 107 -11.19 -1.01 -14.45
C ILE A 107 -9.66 -1.18 -14.51
N THR A 108 -8.92 -0.09 -14.21
CA THR A 108 -7.46 -0.06 -14.31
C THR A 108 -6.75 -0.26 -12.97
N CYS A 109 -7.49 -0.51 -11.89
CA CYS A 109 -6.97 -0.64 -10.53
C CYS A 109 -7.57 -1.86 -9.82
N ARG A 110 -6.73 -2.70 -9.22
CA ARG A 110 -7.14 -3.78 -8.33
C ARG A 110 -6.50 -3.60 -6.97
N VAL A 111 -7.32 -3.34 -5.95
CA VAL A 111 -6.87 -3.31 -4.55
C VAL A 111 -7.02 -4.72 -3.97
N ASN A 112 -5.88 -5.37 -3.78
CA ASN A 112 -5.78 -6.75 -3.31
C ASN A 112 -6.00 -6.85 -1.80
N SER A 113 -5.34 -5.99 -1.02
CA SER A 113 -5.54 -5.92 0.43
C SER A 113 -5.28 -4.53 0.98
N ILE A 114 -5.91 -4.25 2.12
CA ILE A 114 -5.61 -3.09 2.97
C ILE A 114 -5.36 -3.68 4.36
N GLU A 115 -4.13 -3.51 4.84
CA GLU A 115 -3.65 -4.11 6.08
C GLU A 115 -3.09 -3.04 7.00
N GLU A 116 -3.30 -3.23 8.30
CA GLU A 116 -2.70 -2.37 9.31
C GLU A 116 -1.54 -3.10 9.98
N ILE A 117 -0.34 -2.55 9.84
CA ILE A 117 0.90 -3.08 10.41
C ILE A 117 1.46 -2.02 11.37
N GLY A 118 1.15 -2.18 12.66
CA GLY A 118 1.48 -1.19 13.67
C GLY A 118 0.84 0.16 13.33
N ARG A 119 1.66 1.17 13.04
CA ARG A 119 1.18 2.53 12.75
C ARG A 119 1.16 2.86 11.25
N THR A 120 1.33 1.84 10.42
CA THR A 120 1.32 1.97 8.96
C THR A 120 0.15 1.18 8.39
N ILE A 121 -0.66 1.84 7.58
CA ILE A 121 -1.65 1.17 6.74
C ILE A 121 -0.98 0.92 5.39
N VAL A 122 -1.03 -0.33 4.92
CA VAL A 122 -0.45 -0.77 3.66
C VAL A 122 -1.59 -1.19 2.74
N VAL A 123 -1.68 -0.53 1.59
CA VAL A 123 -2.59 -0.88 0.51
C VAL A 123 -1.78 -1.59 -0.57
N ASN A 124 -2.03 -2.87 -0.76
CA ASN A 124 -1.48 -3.63 -1.87
C ASN A 124 -2.43 -3.52 -3.06
N TYR A 125 -1.93 -3.04 -4.19
CA TYR A 125 -2.72 -2.87 -5.40
C TYR A 125 -1.91 -3.16 -6.68
N GLU A 126 -2.62 -3.43 -7.75
CA GLU A 126 -2.09 -3.61 -9.10
C GLU A 126 -2.74 -2.60 -10.05
N GLY A 127 -2.00 -2.23 -11.09
CA GLY A 127 -2.44 -1.26 -12.09
C GLY A 127 -2.25 0.19 -11.63
N GLU A 128 -3.15 1.06 -12.09
CA GLU A 128 -3.07 2.50 -11.83
C GLU A 128 -3.72 2.84 -10.48
N ARG A 129 -3.08 3.72 -9.69
CA ARG A 129 -3.63 4.12 -8.38
C ARG A 129 -4.89 4.98 -8.54
N ASN A 130 -6.06 4.35 -8.41
CA ASN A 130 -7.37 5.01 -8.48
C ASN A 130 -8.09 5.15 -7.12
N PHE A 131 -7.33 5.32 -6.04
CA PHE A 131 -7.85 5.63 -4.72
C PHE A 131 -7.04 6.75 -4.08
N ASP A 132 -7.65 7.45 -3.14
CA ASP A 132 -7.01 8.54 -2.39
C ASP A 132 -7.32 8.45 -0.90
N ILE A 133 -6.63 9.28 -0.12
CA ILE A 133 -6.88 9.43 1.30
C ILE A 133 -7.74 10.66 1.54
N GLU A 134 -8.88 10.46 2.20
CA GLU A 134 -9.63 11.53 2.81
C GLU A 134 -9.36 11.55 4.31
N GLN A 135 -9.13 12.74 4.86
CA GLN A 135 -8.83 12.89 6.28
C GLN A 135 -9.72 13.96 6.91
N THR A 136 -10.23 13.65 8.11
CA THR A 136 -10.85 14.61 9.04
C THR A 136 -9.93 14.85 10.24
N GLU A 137 -10.36 15.65 11.21
CA GLU A 137 -9.56 15.93 12.42
C GLU A 137 -9.20 14.66 13.19
N ASP A 138 -10.10 13.67 13.23
CA ASP A 138 -9.96 12.45 14.05
C ASP A 138 -10.17 11.16 13.26
N SER A 139 -10.19 11.18 11.93
CA SER A 139 -10.28 9.95 11.14
C SER A 139 -9.61 10.07 9.79
N MET A 140 -9.26 8.91 9.23
CA MET A 140 -8.85 8.78 7.85
C MET A 140 -9.66 7.71 7.13
N LYS A 141 -9.88 7.93 5.85
CA LYS A 141 -10.56 7.02 4.93
C LYS A 141 -9.71 6.83 3.69
N ILE A 142 -9.71 5.62 3.16
CA ILE A 142 -9.21 5.33 1.82
C ILE A 142 -10.43 5.20 0.93
N VAL A 143 -10.53 6.08 -0.07
CA VAL A 143 -11.73 6.25 -0.89
C VAL A 143 -11.38 5.99 -2.35
N ALA A 144 -12.24 5.28 -3.06
CA ALA A 144 -12.11 5.09 -4.49
C ALA A 144 -12.29 6.44 -5.22
N LYS A 145 -11.29 6.84 -6.00
CA LYS A 145 -11.32 8.06 -6.82
C LYS A 145 -12.01 7.81 -8.16
N ASP A 146 -11.80 6.61 -8.71
CA ASP A 146 -12.49 6.09 -9.89
C ASP A 146 -12.91 4.64 -9.62
N TRP A 147 -13.59 4.01 -10.58
CA TRP A 147 -13.92 2.60 -10.52
C TRP A 147 -12.68 1.73 -10.34
N LEU A 148 -12.71 0.87 -9.32
CA LEU A 148 -11.65 -0.09 -9.02
C LEU A 148 -12.24 -1.43 -8.57
N VAL A 149 -11.43 -2.48 -8.56
CA VAL A 149 -11.82 -3.75 -7.94
C VAL A 149 -11.25 -3.80 -6.54
N PHE A 150 -12.10 -4.04 -5.54
CA PHE A 150 -11.69 -4.29 -4.18
C PHE A 150 -12.25 -5.62 -3.70
N ARG A 151 -11.38 -6.54 -3.26
CA ARG A 151 -11.76 -7.89 -2.79
C ARG A 151 -12.67 -8.64 -3.80
N GLY A 152 -12.31 -8.54 -5.08
CA GLY A 152 -13.02 -9.22 -6.19
C GLY A 152 -14.36 -8.60 -6.57
N LYS A 153 -14.69 -7.39 -6.09
CA LYS A 153 -15.93 -6.68 -6.45
C LYS A 153 -15.62 -5.27 -6.95
N PRO A 154 -16.36 -4.75 -7.95
CA PRO A 154 -16.28 -3.35 -8.33
C PRO A 154 -16.65 -2.44 -7.15
N ALA A 155 -15.85 -1.41 -6.92
CA ALA A 155 -16.12 -0.28 -6.04
C ALA A 155 -16.29 0.98 -6.90
N ALA A 156 -17.33 1.73 -6.64
CA ALA A 156 -17.67 2.95 -7.37
C ALA A 156 -16.84 4.15 -6.86
N PRO A 157 -16.70 5.22 -7.67
CA PRO A 157 -16.11 6.46 -7.20
C PRO A 157 -16.85 6.99 -5.96
N GLY A 158 -16.10 7.32 -4.90
CA GLY A 158 -16.64 7.75 -3.60
C GLY A 158 -16.84 6.62 -2.59
N ASP A 159 -16.72 5.35 -2.99
CA ASP A 159 -16.82 4.22 -2.06
C ASP A 159 -15.65 4.20 -1.07
N VAL A 160 -15.97 4.00 0.21
CA VAL A 160 -14.98 3.87 1.27
C VAL A 160 -14.45 2.43 1.31
N LEU A 161 -13.17 2.26 0.98
CA LEU A 161 -12.49 0.97 0.96
C LEU A 161 -11.99 0.57 2.35
N PHE A 162 -11.62 1.57 3.14
CA PHE A 162 -11.12 1.42 4.50
C PHE A 162 -11.35 2.70 5.30
N GLU A 163 -11.68 2.56 6.59
CA GLU A 163 -11.84 3.67 7.51
C GLU A 163 -11.17 3.36 8.84
N LYS A 164 -10.49 4.37 9.40
CA LYS A 164 -9.89 4.30 10.72
C LYS A 164 -10.15 5.57 11.51
N GLY A 165 -10.77 5.40 12.68
CA GLY A 165 -10.92 6.46 13.68
C GLY A 165 -9.64 6.69 14.48
N GLU A 166 -9.57 7.86 15.12
CA GLU A 166 -8.43 8.36 15.89
C GLU A 166 -7.09 8.37 15.14
N ALA A 167 -7.14 8.51 13.82
CA ALA A 167 -5.99 8.39 12.94
C ALA A 167 -5.77 9.68 12.15
N VAL A 168 -4.57 10.23 12.27
CA VAL A 168 -4.11 11.42 11.54
C VAL A 168 -3.00 10.97 10.62
N VAL A 169 -3.02 11.32 9.34
CA VAL A 169 -1.93 10.95 8.42
C VAL A 169 -0.73 11.87 8.66
N GLU A 170 0.44 11.27 8.83
CA GLU A 170 1.72 11.97 8.94
C GLU A 170 2.41 12.04 7.58
N LYS A 171 2.45 10.90 6.87
CA LYS A 171 3.13 10.80 5.58
C LYS A 171 2.56 9.66 4.75
N THR A 172 2.62 9.80 3.43
CA THR A 172 2.33 8.74 2.48
C THR A 172 3.58 8.39 1.66
N ALA A 173 3.66 7.16 1.19
CA ALA A 173 4.73 6.69 0.30
C ALA A 173 4.16 5.63 -0.65
N GLU A 174 4.70 5.57 -1.86
CA GLU A 174 4.29 4.61 -2.89
C GLU A 174 5.54 3.91 -3.45
N SER A 175 5.51 2.58 -3.50
CA SER A 175 6.60 1.76 -4.07
C SER A 175 6.09 0.35 -4.37
N ASP A 176 6.46 -0.22 -5.53
CA ASP A 176 6.28 -1.64 -5.86
C ASP A 176 4.84 -2.17 -5.67
N GLY A 177 3.82 -1.46 -6.19
CA GLY A 177 2.42 -1.85 -6.03
C GLY A 177 1.88 -1.70 -4.59
N GLN A 178 2.62 -1.00 -3.72
CA GLN A 178 2.21 -0.71 -2.36
C GLN A 178 2.08 0.79 -2.14
N PHE A 179 0.93 1.20 -1.62
CA PHE A 179 0.71 2.53 -1.10
C PHE A 179 0.65 2.46 0.43
N ARG A 180 1.56 3.16 1.09
CA ARG A 180 1.75 3.11 2.54
C ARG A 180 1.36 4.45 3.17
N VAL A 181 0.56 4.38 4.21
CA VAL A 181 0.09 5.53 4.99
C VAL A 181 0.65 5.41 6.40
N LEU A 182 1.55 6.31 6.76
CA LEU A 182 2.03 6.43 8.14
C LEU A 182 1.10 7.35 8.91
N LEU A 183 0.62 6.84 10.04
CA LEU A 183 -0.19 7.60 10.97
C LEU A 183 0.71 8.44 11.88
N LYS A 184 0.21 9.59 12.32
CA LYS A 184 0.90 10.55 13.19
C LYS A 184 1.06 10.02 14.59
N PHE A 185 2.22 10.29 15.17
CA PHE A 185 2.55 9.90 16.54
C PHE A 185 1.64 10.68 17.49
N LYS A 186 0.66 10.01 18.11
CA LYS A 186 0.11 10.50 19.38
C LYS A 186 1.25 10.34 20.37
N GLN A 187 1.73 11.46 20.89
CA GLN A 187 2.87 11.49 21.80
C GLN A 187 2.58 10.56 22.97
N ALA A 188 3.47 9.58 23.20
CA ALA A 188 3.42 8.70 24.36
C ALA A 188 3.33 9.56 25.62
N THR A 189 2.23 9.49 26.35
CA THR A 189 2.08 10.19 27.62
C THR A 189 2.63 9.38 28.79
N GLY A 190 2.90 8.09 28.59
CA GLY A 190 3.40 7.18 29.61
C GLY A 190 4.50 6.25 29.11
N TYR A 191 4.89 5.34 30.00
CA TYR A 191 5.84 4.28 29.74
C TYR A 191 5.35 2.97 30.34
N VAL A 192 5.80 1.86 29.74
CA VAL A 192 5.58 0.52 30.26
C VAL A 192 6.92 -0.18 30.41
N VAL A 193 7.11 -0.84 31.56
CA VAL A 193 8.29 -1.67 31.83
C VAL A 193 7.83 -3.12 31.87
N LYS A 194 8.44 -3.95 31.02
CA LYS A 194 8.08 -5.37 30.89
C LYS A 194 9.35 -6.24 30.90
N PRO A 195 9.28 -7.48 31.41
CA PRO A 195 10.36 -8.45 31.23
C PRO A 195 10.68 -8.68 29.75
N LEU A 196 11.95 -8.90 29.45
CA LEU A 196 12.39 -9.32 28.12
C LEU A 196 11.71 -10.63 27.72
N GLY A 197 11.18 -10.69 26.49
CA GLY A 197 10.42 -11.83 25.97
C GLY A 197 8.91 -11.69 26.12
N GLU A 198 8.41 -10.65 26.80
CA GLU A 198 6.98 -10.32 26.74
C GLU A 198 6.58 -9.76 25.39
N ARG A 199 5.41 -10.20 24.90
CA ARG A 199 4.82 -9.69 23.67
C ARG A 199 4.38 -8.24 23.86
N ILE A 200 4.81 -7.38 22.95
CA ILE A 200 4.40 -5.97 22.88
C ILE A 200 3.30 -5.82 21.85
N ASP A 201 2.30 -5.00 22.18
CA ASP A 201 1.23 -4.64 21.26
C ASP A 201 1.80 -3.73 20.15
N PRO A 202 1.61 -4.04 18.86
CA PRO A 202 2.00 -3.14 17.77
C PRO A 202 1.36 -1.75 17.82
N PHE A 203 0.27 -1.60 18.57
CA PHE A 203 -0.45 -0.35 18.80
C PHE A 203 -0.09 0.32 20.14
N GLU A 204 0.95 -0.17 20.81
CA GLU A 204 1.41 0.42 22.07
C GLU A 204 1.73 1.91 21.87
N LYS A 205 1.03 2.73 22.67
CA LYS A 205 1.12 4.19 22.62
C LYS A 205 2.24 4.69 23.53
N ASP A 206 2.54 3.95 24.59
CA ASP A 206 3.54 4.31 25.58
C ASP A 206 4.95 3.88 25.16
N THR A 207 5.97 4.50 25.74
CA THR A 207 7.35 4.07 25.51
C THR A 207 7.60 2.74 26.21
N VAL A 208 8.11 1.76 25.46
CA VAL A 208 8.33 0.41 25.96
C VAL A 208 9.77 0.21 26.43
N PHE A 209 9.92 -0.25 27.66
CA PHE A 209 11.19 -0.70 28.23
C PHE A 209 11.14 -2.21 28.48
N LEU A 210 11.79 -2.99 27.63
CA LEU A 210 11.96 -4.43 27.83
C LEU A 210 13.22 -4.67 28.67
N VAL A 211 13.08 -5.32 29.82
CA VAL A 211 14.18 -5.44 30.79
C VAL A 211 14.53 -6.90 31.03
N GLY A 212 15.80 -7.23 30.90
CA GLY A 212 16.36 -8.55 31.20
C GLY A 212 17.71 -8.44 31.92
N TYR A 213 18.29 -9.58 32.29
CA TYR A 213 19.64 -9.63 32.87
C TYR A 213 20.67 -10.02 31.82
N GLY A 214 21.85 -9.42 31.87
CA GLY A 214 22.93 -9.59 30.91
C GLY A 214 24.18 -8.81 31.30
N ASP A 215 24.79 -8.11 30.35
CA ASP A 215 26.13 -7.53 30.45
C ASP A 215 26.17 -5.99 30.54
N GLY A 216 25.01 -5.34 30.74
CA GLY A 216 24.94 -3.88 30.80
C GLY A 216 24.90 -3.27 29.41
N ARG A 217 23.85 -3.59 28.65
CA ARG A 217 23.60 -3.10 27.29
C ARG A 217 22.22 -2.49 27.16
N VAL A 218 22.12 -1.47 26.30
CA VAL A 218 20.85 -0.91 25.84
C VAL A 218 20.76 -1.15 24.34
N ILE A 219 19.74 -1.90 23.91
CA ILE A 219 19.58 -2.33 22.53
C ILE A 219 18.42 -1.56 21.90
N VAL A 220 18.65 -1.05 20.69
CA VAL A 220 17.65 -0.35 19.89
C VAL A 220 17.43 -1.11 18.59
N ARG A 221 16.16 -1.28 18.21
CA ARG A 221 15.79 -1.87 16.92
C ARG A 221 16.36 -1.02 15.78
N SER A 222 17.01 -1.66 14.80
CA SER A 222 17.45 -0.99 13.58
C SER A 222 16.28 -0.54 12.69
N PHE A 223 16.48 0.51 11.90
CA PHE A 223 15.55 0.95 10.87
C PHE A 223 15.20 -0.17 9.86
N SER A 224 13.92 -0.28 9.49
CA SER A 224 13.43 -1.26 8.51
C SER A 224 13.50 -0.71 7.09
N LYS A 225 14.40 -1.27 6.25
CA LYS A 225 14.52 -0.87 4.84
C LYS A 225 13.19 -0.97 4.08
N ASP A 226 12.43 -2.01 4.35
CA ASP A 226 11.14 -2.29 3.68
C ASP A 226 10.07 -1.22 3.94
N LEU A 227 10.30 -0.34 4.92
CA LEU A 227 9.39 0.73 5.28
C LEU A 227 9.84 2.11 4.81
N ASN A 228 10.88 2.23 3.98
CA ASN A 228 11.27 3.48 3.29
C ASN A 228 11.32 4.75 4.19
N GLY A 229 11.70 4.61 5.45
CA GLY A 229 11.86 5.74 6.38
C GLY A 229 10.67 5.94 7.32
N LEU A 230 9.61 5.14 7.21
CA LEU A 230 8.38 5.37 7.98
C LEU A 230 8.54 5.10 9.49
N ASP A 231 9.43 4.20 9.90
CA ASP A 231 9.75 3.96 11.31
C ASP A 231 10.86 4.87 11.85
N LEU A 232 11.37 5.82 11.05
CA LEU A 232 12.43 6.76 11.45
C LEU A 232 12.08 7.59 12.69
N PRO A 233 10.85 8.10 12.89
CA PRO A 233 10.49 8.83 14.11
C PRO A 233 10.61 7.98 15.37
N ALA A 234 10.04 6.76 15.35
CA ALA A 234 10.10 5.82 16.47
C ALA A 234 11.54 5.38 16.75
N TYR A 235 12.31 5.09 15.72
CA TYR A 235 13.74 4.79 15.82
C TYR A 235 14.53 5.96 16.44
N SER A 236 14.32 7.18 15.96
CA SER A 236 15.02 8.37 16.45
C SER A 236 14.75 8.62 17.94
N ASN A 237 13.49 8.50 18.36
CA ASN A 237 13.10 8.63 19.76
C ASN A 237 13.71 7.51 20.62
N SER A 238 13.63 6.26 20.17
CA SER A 238 14.21 5.11 20.87
C SER A 238 15.72 5.26 21.04
N LEU A 239 16.43 5.72 20.01
CA LEU A 239 17.86 5.97 20.06
C LEU A 239 18.22 7.12 21.02
N LYS A 240 17.42 8.19 21.07
CA LYS A 240 17.61 9.30 22.02
C LYS A 240 17.49 8.81 23.46
N ILE A 241 16.47 8.00 23.75
CA ILE A 241 16.24 7.42 25.09
C ILE A 241 17.37 6.46 25.46
N ALA A 242 17.74 5.56 24.53
CA ALA A 242 18.80 4.59 24.75
C ALA A 242 20.14 5.24 25.07
N LYS A 243 20.47 6.35 24.40
CA LYS A 243 21.68 7.13 24.71
C LYS A 243 21.70 7.64 26.14
N LYS A 244 20.61 8.27 26.59
CA LYS A 244 20.52 8.79 27.96
C LYS A 244 20.64 7.67 29.00
N ILE A 245 19.95 6.54 28.80
CA ILE A 245 20.05 5.38 29.72
C ILE A 245 21.49 4.85 29.74
N ALA A 246 22.10 4.67 28.58
CA ALA A 246 23.47 4.17 28.48
C ALA A 246 24.47 5.08 29.19
N ASP A 247 24.33 6.40 29.03
CA ASP A 247 25.18 7.40 29.68
C ASP A 247 25.04 7.37 31.21
N GLU A 248 23.81 7.31 31.74
CA GLU A 248 23.55 7.32 33.19
C GLU A 248 23.86 6.00 33.90
N MET A 249 23.71 4.88 33.19
CA MET A 249 23.98 3.54 33.72
C MET A 249 25.42 3.08 33.46
N GLY A 250 26.17 3.74 32.58
CA GLY A 250 27.49 3.30 32.14
C GLY A 250 27.42 2.01 31.31
N TYR A 251 26.37 1.91 30.47
CA TYR A 251 26.08 0.75 29.63
C TYR A 251 26.47 1.03 28.17
N ARG A 252 26.57 -0.02 27.36
CA ARG A 252 26.87 0.10 25.92
C ARG A 252 25.59 0.13 25.10
N ILE A 253 25.58 0.88 24.01
CA ILE A 253 24.46 0.89 23.06
C ILE A 253 24.74 -0.10 21.93
N GLU A 254 23.73 -0.88 21.57
CA GLU A 254 23.76 -1.78 20.42
C GLU A 254 22.55 -1.52 19.53
N ILE A 255 22.76 -1.53 18.21
CA ILE A 255 21.69 -1.36 17.21
C ILE A 255 21.63 -2.63 16.40
N CYS A 256 20.51 -3.36 16.48
CA CYS A 256 20.33 -4.62 15.76
C CYS A 256 18.84 -4.88 15.47
N PRO A 257 18.51 -5.79 14.54
CA PRO A 257 17.11 -6.15 14.30
C PRO A 257 16.56 -6.95 15.49
N ILE A 258 15.65 -6.35 16.25
CA ILE A 258 14.94 -6.99 17.36
C ILE A 258 13.47 -7.16 16.95
N TYR A 259 12.94 -8.38 17.08
CA TYR A 259 11.55 -8.70 16.72
C TYR A 259 10.56 -8.48 17.86
N ASP A 260 11.03 -8.40 19.10
CA ASP A 260 10.18 -8.22 20.29
C ASP A 260 9.56 -6.82 20.39
N ILE A 261 10.16 -5.83 19.72
CA ILE A 261 9.63 -4.46 19.63
C ILE A 261 9.03 -4.28 18.22
N PRO A 262 7.69 -4.16 18.10
CA PRO A 262 7.02 -3.99 16.82
C PRO A 262 7.47 -2.73 16.08
N VAL A 263 7.26 -2.73 14.77
CA VAL A 263 7.61 -1.57 13.97
C VAL A 263 6.71 -0.38 14.28
N GLY A 264 7.32 0.81 14.45
CA GLY A 264 6.61 2.04 14.77
C GLY A 264 6.34 2.27 16.26
N VAL A 265 6.65 1.30 17.11
CA VAL A 265 6.64 1.45 18.58
C VAL A 265 7.97 2.04 19.04
N THR A 266 7.92 3.06 19.89
CA THR A 266 9.12 3.59 20.56
C THR A 266 9.50 2.64 21.69
N GLY A 267 10.65 2.01 21.62
CA GLY A 267 11.05 1.06 22.65
C GLY A 267 12.54 0.76 22.67
N VAL A 268 13.00 0.33 23.84
CA VAL A 268 14.40 -0.05 24.10
C VAL A 268 14.44 -1.34 24.91
N VAL A 269 15.44 -2.16 24.65
CA VAL A 269 15.77 -3.31 25.50
C VAL A 269 16.91 -2.92 26.42
N VAL A 270 16.80 -3.19 27.72
CA VAL A 270 17.85 -2.95 28.71
C VAL A 270 18.25 -4.28 29.34
N LEU A 271 19.52 -4.66 29.15
CA LEU A 271 20.14 -5.82 29.78
C LEU A 271 20.93 -5.38 31.02
N LEU A 272 20.33 -5.52 32.19
CA LEU A 272 20.91 -5.15 33.48
C LEU A 272 22.04 -6.11 33.88
N ARG A 273 23.11 -5.60 34.50
CA ARG A 273 24.20 -6.46 35.00
C ARG A 273 23.79 -7.27 36.22
N ASP A 274 23.00 -6.65 37.10
CA ASP A 274 22.58 -7.21 38.37
C ASP A 274 21.15 -6.78 38.72
N GLU A 275 20.46 -7.54 39.58
CA GLU A 275 19.12 -7.21 40.08
C GLU A 275 19.03 -5.84 40.75
N LYS A 276 20.13 -5.41 41.40
CA LYS A 276 20.23 -4.13 42.10
C LYS A 276 20.17 -2.93 41.15
N ASP A 277 20.51 -3.12 39.87
CA ASP A 277 20.47 -2.04 38.88
C ASP A 277 19.02 -1.70 38.47
N MET A 278 18.03 -2.53 38.82
CA MET A 278 16.63 -2.31 38.48
C MET A 278 16.09 -1.02 39.11
N SER A 279 16.35 -0.76 40.39
CA SER A 279 15.88 0.47 41.03
C SER A 279 16.48 1.71 40.37
N LYS A 280 17.78 1.64 40.04
CA LYS A 280 18.48 2.71 39.31
C LYS A 280 17.89 2.93 37.92
N LEU A 281 17.56 1.85 37.19
CA LEU A 281 16.92 1.96 35.88
C LEU A 281 15.56 2.65 35.98
N LEU A 282 14.71 2.25 36.93
CA LEU A 282 13.39 2.85 37.12
C LEU A 282 13.49 4.36 37.42
N ASP A 283 14.44 4.77 38.26
CA ASP A 283 14.69 6.19 38.57
C ASP A 283 15.16 6.99 37.33
N VAL A 284 15.91 6.36 36.43
CA VAL A 284 16.31 6.97 35.15
C VAL A 284 15.09 7.10 34.25
N ILE A 285 14.33 6.02 34.04
CA ILE A 285 13.12 6.04 33.19
C ILE A 285 12.13 7.10 33.66
N GLU A 286 11.84 7.16 34.96
CA GLU A 286 10.86 8.11 35.50
C GLU A 286 11.27 9.56 35.25
N ARG A 287 12.56 9.90 35.37
CA ARG A 287 13.06 11.24 35.04
C ARG A 287 12.98 11.52 33.56
N LEU A 288 13.38 10.57 32.71
CA LEU A 288 13.35 10.73 31.26
C LEU A 288 11.95 10.96 30.70
N MET A 289 10.94 10.34 31.30
CA MET A 289 9.55 10.47 30.85
C MET A 289 8.86 11.73 31.41
N LYS A 290 9.49 12.45 32.34
CA LYS A 290 9.01 13.75 32.87
C LYS A 290 9.58 14.97 32.11
N GLU A 291 10.57 14.75 31.24
CA GLU A 291 11.22 15.77 30.39
C GLU A 291 10.53 15.95 29.04
#